data_AF-A0A0R3RL35-F1
#
_entry.id   AF-A0A0R3RL35-F1
#
_cell.length_a   1.000
_cell.length_b   1.000
_cell.length_c   1.000
_cell.angle_alpha   90.00
_cell.angle_beta   90.00
_cell.angle_gamma   90.00
#
_symmetry.space_group_name_H-M   'P 1'
#
loop_
_entity.id
_entity.type
_entity.pdbx_description
1 polymer ?
#
loop_
_entity_poly.entity_id
_entity_poly.type
_entity_poly.pdbx_seq_one_letter_code
_entity_poly.pdbx_strand_id
1 'polypeptide(L)'
;MEEINDERLEVSKEEVPKLLHDIAVEVTKSEQLKHVEISEKSILPTALDIHQEKINRELKEEIRMHDRGKLRHTDVVEKNILPKPEDMYREKVDENLKGEIKMHDTSKLRHAEIVEKNVLPTSVDIAREKVPTLIVNFDTEKLKHVDPIVKITFPSADDFVREQEELKTGTNDGDQMKHS
;
A
#
# COMPACT_ATOMS: atom_id res chain seq x y z
N MET A 1 55.32 -19.24 58.97
CA MET A 1 55.24 -18.18 59.99
C MET A 1 56.25 -17.13 59.57
N GLU A 2 55.77 -16.01 59.07
CA GLU A 2 56.55 -14.76 59.01
C GLU A 2 55.67 -13.72 59.70
N GLU A 3 56.13 -13.24 60.85
CA GLU A 3 55.51 -12.19 61.64
C GLU A 3 55.90 -10.84 61.03
N ILE A 4 54.91 -10.04 60.62
CA ILE A 4 55.13 -8.69 60.11
C ILE A 4 55.04 -7.73 61.30
N ASN A 5 56.16 -7.09 61.63
CA ASN A 5 56.28 -6.07 62.67
C ASN A 5 55.45 -4.80 62.33
N ASP A 6 54.54 -4.42 63.23
CA ASP A 6 53.76 -3.18 63.19
C ASP A 6 54.55 -2.00 63.76
N GLU A 7 55.44 -1.37 62.99
CA GLU A 7 55.97 -0.05 63.30
C GLU A 7 55.26 1.03 62.46
N ARG A 8 54.20 1.65 63.03
CA ARG A 8 53.58 2.86 62.47
C ARG A 8 54.54 4.05 62.62
N LEU A 9 55.09 4.51 61.49
CA LEU A 9 55.79 5.79 61.38
C LEU A 9 54.81 6.95 61.59
N GLU A 10 54.94 7.66 62.72
CA GLU A 10 54.26 8.94 62.93
C GLU A 10 54.96 10.03 62.10
N VAL A 11 54.26 10.55 61.09
CA VAL A 11 54.73 11.68 60.27
C VAL A 11 54.07 12.97 60.76
N SER A 12 54.89 13.93 61.20
CA SER A 12 54.49 15.27 61.65
C SER A 12 53.86 16.07 60.51
N LYS A 13 52.73 16.75 60.80
CA LYS A 13 51.97 17.55 59.85
C LYS A 13 52.60 18.94 59.68
N GLU A 14 53.47 19.11 58.70
CA GLU A 14 53.86 20.44 58.20
C GLU A 14 52.83 20.92 57.16
N GLU A 15 52.39 22.18 57.30
CA GLU A 15 51.17 22.69 56.68
C GLU A 15 51.38 23.05 55.19
N VAL A 16 50.71 22.35 54.27
CA VAL A 16 50.73 22.61 52.82
C VAL A 16 49.89 23.84 52.45
N PRO A 17 50.28 24.65 51.43
CA PRO A 17 49.55 25.85 51.03
C PRO A 17 48.12 25.55 50.55
N LYS A 18 47.13 26.22 51.13
CA LYS A 18 45.70 26.07 50.78
C LYS A 18 45.34 26.99 49.60
N LEU A 19 44.52 26.49 48.67
CA LEU A 19 43.99 27.29 47.56
C LEU A 19 43.17 28.48 48.08
N LEU A 20 43.19 29.62 47.36
CA LEU A 20 42.33 30.76 47.68
C LEU A 20 40.86 30.31 47.69
N HIS A 21 40.15 30.74 48.74
CA HIS A 21 38.82 30.26 49.07
C HIS A 21 37.85 30.33 47.88
N ASP A 22 37.85 31.43 47.14
CA ASP A 22 36.90 31.67 46.04
C ASP A 22 37.05 30.67 44.88
N ILE A 23 38.28 30.27 44.57
CA ILE A 23 38.56 29.29 43.50
C ILE A 23 38.18 27.89 43.98
N ALA A 24 38.47 27.57 45.24
CA ALA A 24 38.08 26.31 45.84
C ALA A 24 36.56 26.16 45.85
N VAL A 25 35.82 27.23 46.12
CA VAL A 25 34.35 27.21 46.10
C VAL A 25 33.78 26.96 44.70
N GLU A 26 34.32 27.59 43.65
CA GLU A 26 33.76 27.42 42.29
C GLU A 26 34.12 26.06 41.67
N VAL A 27 35.34 25.54 41.89
CA VAL A 27 35.73 24.21 41.38
C VAL A 27 35.02 23.07 42.11
N THR A 28 34.71 23.25 43.40
CA THR A 28 33.93 22.25 44.17
C THR A 28 32.43 22.38 43.94
N LYS A 29 31.99 23.40 43.22
CA LYS A 29 30.60 23.57 42.81
C LYS A 29 30.30 22.51 41.74
N SER A 30 29.73 21.40 42.19
CA SER A 30 29.23 20.36 41.29
C SER A 30 28.21 20.98 40.33
N GLU A 31 28.52 21.07 39.04
CA GLU A 31 27.51 21.34 38.03
C GLU A 31 26.43 20.25 38.16
N GLN A 32 25.22 20.65 38.56
CA GLN A 32 24.12 19.73 38.79
C GLN A 32 23.55 19.30 37.45
N LEU A 33 24.18 18.30 36.82
CA LEU A 33 23.58 17.60 35.69
C LEU A 33 22.33 16.85 36.18
N LYS A 34 21.24 16.92 35.42
CA LYS A 34 20.02 16.18 35.76
C LYS A 34 20.36 14.69 35.82
N HIS A 35 20.09 14.06 36.96
CA HIS A 35 20.22 12.63 37.11
C HIS A 35 19.27 11.94 36.11
N VAL A 36 19.82 11.06 35.27
CA VAL A 36 19.04 10.20 34.37
C VAL A 36 19.17 8.79 34.88
N GLU A 37 18.08 8.23 35.40
CA GLU A 37 18.00 6.81 35.76
C GLU A 37 17.94 5.96 34.48
N ILE A 38 18.88 5.04 34.34
CA ILE A 38 18.91 4.07 33.24
C ILE A 38 18.46 2.72 33.84
N SER A 39 17.25 2.27 33.49
CA SER A 39 16.74 0.95 33.89
C SER A 39 16.87 -0.04 32.74
N GLU A 40 17.66 -1.10 32.91
CA GLU A 40 17.67 -2.24 31.99
C GLU A 40 16.37 -3.06 32.16
N LYS A 41 15.57 -3.16 31.10
CA LYS A 41 14.37 -4.01 31.12
C LYS A 41 14.75 -5.43 30.70
N SER A 42 15.11 -6.26 31.67
CA SER A 42 15.19 -7.72 31.46
C SER A 42 13.77 -8.30 31.52
N ILE A 43 13.15 -8.46 30.36
CA ILE A 43 11.84 -9.11 30.26
C ILE A 43 12.01 -10.62 30.37
N LEU A 44 11.41 -11.21 31.40
CA LEU A 44 11.35 -12.66 31.52
C LEU A 44 10.38 -13.23 30.47
N PRO A 45 10.62 -14.47 29.99
CA PRO A 45 9.68 -15.14 29.11
C PRO A 45 8.29 -15.19 29.74
N THR A 46 7.28 -14.86 28.93
CA THR A 46 5.88 -14.94 29.34
C THR A 46 5.47 -16.41 29.48
N ALA A 47 4.42 -16.69 30.25
CA ALA A 47 3.84 -18.04 30.31
C ALA A 47 3.44 -18.57 28.92
N LEU A 48 3.03 -17.68 28.00
CA LEU A 48 2.76 -18.02 26.61
C LEU A 48 4.02 -18.52 25.87
N ASP A 49 5.14 -17.83 26.05
CA ASP A 49 6.42 -18.17 25.41
C ASP A 49 6.90 -19.57 25.86
N ILE A 50 6.78 -19.86 27.15
CA ILE A 50 7.12 -21.17 27.72
C ILE A 50 6.19 -22.27 27.18
N HIS A 51 4.89 -21.99 27.07
CA HIS A 51 3.92 -22.95 26.56
C HIS A 51 4.15 -23.27 25.08
N GLN A 52 4.39 -22.25 24.25
CA GLN A 52 4.71 -22.43 22.84
C GLN A 52 6.00 -23.23 22.64
N GLU A 53 7.04 -22.95 23.42
CA GLU A 53 8.30 -23.70 23.33
C GLU A 53 8.12 -25.19 23.71
N LYS A 54 7.28 -25.48 24.72
CA LYS A 54 6.96 -26.87 25.08
C LYS A 54 6.26 -27.61 23.94
N ILE A 55 5.26 -26.98 23.31
CA ILE A 55 4.56 -27.56 22.14
C ILE A 55 5.54 -27.80 21.00
N ASN A 56 6.40 -26.82 20.69
CA ASN A 56 7.39 -26.94 19.62
C ASN A 56 8.37 -28.09 19.86
N ARG A 57 8.80 -28.30 21.10
CA ARG A 57 9.68 -29.42 21.46
C ARG A 57 8.98 -30.76 21.29
N GLU A 58 7.75 -30.89 21.80
CA GLU A 58 6.96 -32.11 21.69
C GLU A 58 6.69 -32.49 20.24
N LEU A 59 6.28 -31.52 19.41
CA LEU A 59 6.07 -31.74 17.97
C LEU A 59 7.36 -32.18 17.26
N LYS A 60 8.51 -31.59 17.59
CA LYS A 60 9.81 -31.99 17.02
C LYS A 60 10.17 -33.41 17.41
N GLU A 61 9.92 -33.81 18.65
CA GLU A 61 10.15 -35.18 19.12
C GLU A 61 9.19 -36.16 18.44
N GLU A 62 7.91 -35.82 18.29
CA GLU A 62 6.92 -36.64 17.57
C GLU A 62 7.33 -36.85 16.12
N ILE A 63 7.72 -35.79 15.40
CA ILE A 63 8.21 -35.87 14.02
C ILE A 63 9.47 -36.74 13.94
N ARG A 64 10.40 -36.62 14.91
CA ARG A 64 11.62 -37.43 14.94
C ARG A 64 11.32 -38.92 15.15
N MET A 65 10.32 -39.23 15.96
CA MET A 65 9.90 -40.60 16.27
C MET A 65 8.86 -41.14 15.27
N HIS A 66 8.43 -40.32 14.30
CA HIS A 66 7.42 -40.69 13.34
C HIS A 66 7.91 -41.82 12.42
N ASP A 67 7.20 -42.94 12.46
CA ASP A 67 7.47 -44.10 11.63
C ASP A 67 6.96 -43.86 10.20
N ARG A 68 7.91 -43.62 9.28
CA ARG A 68 7.64 -43.44 7.84
C ARG A 68 6.95 -44.64 7.20
N GLY A 69 7.06 -45.84 7.78
CA GLY A 69 6.39 -47.05 7.31
C GLY A 69 4.87 -47.02 7.53
N LYS A 70 4.36 -46.13 8.38
CA LYS A 70 2.92 -45.90 8.59
C LYS A 70 2.30 -44.94 7.59
N LEU A 71 3.11 -44.29 6.76
CA LEU A 71 2.61 -43.47 5.66
C LEU A 71 1.96 -44.39 4.61
N ARG A 72 0.82 -43.97 4.07
CA ARG A 72 0.20 -44.69 2.96
C ARG A 72 1.16 -44.72 1.78
N HIS A 73 1.37 -45.90 1.21
CA HIS A 73 2.12 -46.02 -0.03
C HIS A 73 1.35 -45.36 -1.17
N THR A 74 2.05 -44.58 -1.97
CA THR A 74 1.51 -43.98 -3.19
C THR A 74 2.45 -44.37 -4.32
N ASP A 75 1.90 -45.01 -5.35
CA ASP A 75 2.65 -45.38 -6.54
C ASP A 75 3.01 -44.11 -7.32
N VAL A 76 4.31 -43.85 -7.49
CA VAL A 76 4.81 -42.75 -8.32
C VAL A 76 4.99 -43.27 -9.74
N VAL A 77 4.15 -42.82 -10.67
CA VAL A 77 4.29 -43.14 -12.10
C VAL A 77 5.04 -42.00 -12.79
N GLU A 78 6.30 -42.25 -13.15
CA GLU A 78 7.08 -41.36 -14.00
C GLU A 78 6.58 -41.47 -15.45
N LYS A 79 5.99 -40.39 -15.99
CA LYS A 79 5.49 -40.35 -17.37
C LYS A 79 6.57 -39.89 -18.33
N ASN A 80 7.45 -40.80 -18.73
CA ASN A 80 8.39 -40.58 -19.83
C ASN A 80 7.70 -40.87 -21.17
N ILE A 81 6.93 -39.90 -21.68
CA ILE A 81 6.36 -39.98 -23.02
C ILE A 81 7.43 -39.61 -24.06
N LEU A 82 7.67 -40.51 -25.01
CA LEU A 82 8.48 -40.19 -26.18
C LEU A 82 7.73 -39.19 -27.07
N PRO A 83 8.43 -38.26 -27.74
CA PRO A 83 7.82 -37.38 -28.73
C PRO A 83 7.06 -38.19 -29.78
N LYS A 84 5.87 -37.72 -30.17
CA LYS A 84 5.10 -38.33 -31.24
C LYS A 84 5.72 -37.99 -32.59
N PRO A 85 5.51 -38.79 -33.64
CA PRO A 85 5.92 -38.44 -35.00
C PRO A 85 5.41 -37.04 -35.42
N GLU A 86 4.20 -36.67 -35.02
CA GLU A 86 3.63 -35.33 -35.27
C GLU A 86 4.49 -34.20 -34.69
N ASP A 87 5.09 -34.41 -33.52
CA ASP A 87 5.94 -33.41 -32.87
C ASP A 87 7.23 -33.18 -33.68
N MET A 88 7.80 -34.25 -34.25
CA MET A 88 8.95 -34.15 -35.15
C MET A 88 8.61 -33.46 -36.48
N TYR A 89 7.43 -33.73 -37.05
CA TYR A 89 7.00 -33.06 -38.28
C TYR A 89 6.83 -31.56 -38.08
N ARG A 90 6.21 -31.14 -36.97
CA ARG A 90 6.09 -29.72 -36.63
C ARG A 90 7.45 -29.05 -36.46
N GLU A 91 8.37 -29.67 -35.73
CA GLU A 91 9.73 -29.14 -35.54
C GLU A 91 10.47 -28.99 -36.88
N LYS A 92 10.36 -29.98 -37.77
CA LYS A 92 11.00 -29.92 -39.09
C LYS A 92 10.43 -28.81 -39.98
N VAL A 93 9.13 -28.56 -39.90
CA VAL A 93 8.49 -27.44 -40.62
C VAL A 93 8.98 -26.10 -40.08
N ASP A 94 9.10 -25.95 -38.76
CA ASP A 94 9.60 -24.72 -38.13
C ASP A 94 11.05 -24.41 -38.54
N GLU A 95 11.93 -25.42 -38.58
CA GLU A 95 13.32 -25.23 -39.02
C GLU A 95 13.42 -24.83 -40.49
N ASN A 96 12.59 -25.43 -41.36
CA ASN A 96 12.55 -25.05 -42.77
C ASN A 96 12.06 -23.60 -42.95
N LEU A 97 10.98 -23.21 -42.27
CA LEU A 97 10.44 -21.86 -42.32
C LEU A 97 11.45 -20.82 -41.80
N LYS A 98 12.16 -21.12 -40.70
CA LYS A 98 13.24 -20.26 -40.19
C LYS A 98 14.37 -20.09 -41.21
N GLY A 99 14.75 -21.17 -41.90
CA GLY A 99 15.74 -21.13 -42.97
C GLY A 99 15.30 -20.23 -44.14
N GLU A 100 14.06 -20.40 -44.59
CA GLU A 100 13.46 -19.59 -45.66
C GLU A 100 13.39 -18.10 -45.28
N ILE A 101 12.99 -17.77 -44.05
CA ILE A 101 12.96 -16.39 -43.56
C ILE A 101 14.38 -15.81 -43.51
N LYS A 102 15.36 -16.58 -43.03
CA LYS A 102 16.76 -16.13 -42.94
C LYS A 102 17.37 -15.86 -44.32
N MET A 103 16.99 -16.64 -45.32
CA MET A 103 17.45 -16.49 -46.71
C MET A 103 16.54 -15.58 -47.54
N HIS A 104 15.49 -15.03 -46.95
CA HIS A 104 14.52 -14.21 -47.68
C HIS A 104 15.19 -12.92 -48.18
N ASP A 105 15.19 -12.76 -49.50
CA ASP A 105 15.71 -11.58 -50.17
C ASP A 105 14.69 -10.44 -50.09
N THR A 106 14.98 -9.45 -49.23
CA THR A 106 14.11 -8.30 -49.00
C THR A 106 13.99 -7.38 -50.22
N SER A 107 14.87 -7.50 -51.22
CA SER A 107 14.73 -6.75 -52.48
C SER A 107 13.54 -7.21 -53.33
N LYS A 108 13.00 -8.41 -53.04
CA LYS A 108 11.80 -8.95 -53.69
C LYS A 108 10.49 -8.48 -53.05
N LEU A 109 10.57 -7.73 -51.94
CA LEU A 109 9.38 -7.11 -51.35
C LEU A 109 8.81 -6.06 -52.30
N ARG A 110 7.49 -5.98 -52.38
CA ARG A 110 6.82 -4.95 -53.17
C ARG A 110 7.05 -3.59 -52.54
N HIS A 111 7.30 -2.58 -53.36
CA HIS A 111 7.39 -1.20 -52.90
C HIS A 111 6.06 -0.76 -52.28
N ALA A 112 6.13 -0.11 -51.11
CA ALA A 112 5.00 0.50 -50.44
C ALA A 112 5.30 1.99 -50.22
N GLU A 113 4.41 2.86 -50.70
CA GLU A 113 4.48 4.30 -50.46
C GLU A 113 3.86 4.60 -49.08
N ILE A 114 4.66 5.08 -48.14
CA ILE A 114 4.21 5.43 -46.78
C ILE A 114 4.17 6.95 -46.67
N VAL A 115 2.98 7.50 -46.41
CA VAL A 115 2.79 8.93 -46.13
C VAL A 115 2.67 9.13 -44.63
N GLU A 116 3.76 9.53 -43.98
CA GLU A 116 3.76 9.93 -42.58
C GLU A 116 3.23 11.36 -42.43
N LYS A 117 2.05 11.51 -41.82
CA LYS A 117 1.43 12.82 -41.61
C LYS A 117 1.91 13.47 -40.32
N ASN A 118 2.97 14.27 -40.42
CA ASN A 118 3.44 15.14 -39.35
C ASN A 118 2.75 16.51 -39.41
N VAL A 119 1.44 16.54 -39.13
CA VAL A 119 0.68 17.81 -39.10
C VAL A 119 0.92 18.49 -37.76
N LEU A 120 1.36 19.75 -37.78
CA LEU A 120 1.45 20.56 -36.57
C LEU A 120 0.05 20.78 -35.99
N PRO A 121 -0.10 20.86 -34.65
CA PRO A 121 -1.37 21.18 -34.03
C PRO A 121 -1.98 22.45 -34.60
N THR A 122 -3.28 22.44 -34.89
CA THR A 122 -3.99 23.63 -35.34
C THR A 122 -4.24 24.59 -34.18
N SER A 123 -4.57 25.85 -34.48
CA SER A 123 -4.99 26.81 -33.45
C SER A 123 -6.21 26.32 -32.66
N VAL A 124 -7.10 25.55 -33.28
CA VAL A 124 -8.26 24.93 -32.64
C VAL A 124 -7.83 23.86 -31.64
N ASP A 125 -6.87 23.02 -32.00
CA ASP A 125 -6.34 21.97 -31.12
C ASP A 125 -5.69 22.58 -29.87
N ILE A 126 -4.86 23.60 -30.08
CA ILE A 126 -4.22 24.36 -29.00
C ILE A 126 -5.26 25.05 -28.11
N ALA A 127 -6.30 25.64 -28.70
CA ALA A 127 -7.36 26.30 -27.94
C ALA A 127 -8.14 25.30 -27.08
N ARG A 128 -8.50 24.14 -27.63
CA ARG A 128 -9.17 23.06 -26.90
C ARG A 128 -8.34 22.56 -25.73
N GLU A 129 -7.04 22.36 -25.93
CA GLU A 129 -6.12 21.92 -24.87
C GLU A 129 -5.98 22.95 -23.73
N LYS A 130 -6.13 24.24 -24.02
CA LYS A 130 -6.07 25.30 -23.01
C LYS A 130 -7.32 25.41 -22.13
N VAL A 131 -8.48 24.89 -22.56
CA VAL A 131 -9.75 25.05 -21.84
C VAL A 131 -9.72 24.51 -20.40
N PRO A 132 -9.24 23.28 -20.12
CA PRO A 132 -9.21 22.77 -18.75
C PRO A 132 -8.42 23.66 -17.79
N THR A 133 -7.26 24.17 -18.23
CA THR A 133 -6.42 25.09 -17.43
C THR A 133 -7.12 26.42 -17.18
N LEU A 134 -7.85 26.96 -18.17
CA LEU A 134 -8.63 28.18 -18.01
C LEU A 134 -9.79 28.00 -17.02
N ILE A 135 -10.42 26.82 -17.00
CA ILE A 135 -11.49 26.50 -16.05
C ILE A 135 -10.92 26.42 -14.62
N VAL A 136 -9.80 25.74 -14.42
CA VAL A 136 -9.15 25.62 -13.11
C VAL A 136 -8.72 26.99 -12.55
N ASN A 137 -8.24 27.87 -13.43
CA ASN A 137 -7.77 29.21 -13.05
C ASN A 137 -8.86 30.28 -13.16
N PHE A 138 -10.13 29.89 -13.29
CA PHE A 138 -11.23 30.83 -13.45
C PHE A 138 -11.53 31.57 -12.14
N ASP A 139 -11.42 32.90 -12.18
CA ASP A 139 -11.68 33.77 -11.04
C ASP A 139 -13.17 34.12 -10.94
N THR A 140 -13.85 33.53 -9.96
CA THR A 140 -15.27 33.73 -9.69
C THR A 140 -15.59 35.10 -9.12
N GLU A 141 -14.63 35.81 -8.52
CA GLU A 141 -14.86 37.14 -7.92
C GLU A 141 -15.03 38.22 -9.00
N LYS A 142 -14.56 37.94 -10.22
CA LYS A 142 -14.75 38.81 -11.40
C LYS A 142 -16.14 38.67 -12.01
N LEU A 143 -16.98 37.74 -11.54
CA LEU A 143 -18.36 37.65 -11.99
C LEU A 143 -19.15 38.86 -11.51
N LYS A 144 -19.86 39.51 -12.43
CA LYS A 144 -20.77 40.59 -12.07
C LYS A 144 -21.94 40.01 -11.28
N HIS A 145 -22.27 40.63 -10.15
CA HIS A 145 -23.48 40.30 -9.41
C HIS A 145 -24.71 40.49 -10.30
N VAL A 146 -25.62 39.52 -10.26
CA VAL A 146 -26.92 39.57 -10.93
C VAL A 146 -27.95 39.09 -9.92
N ASP A 147 -28.98 39.91 -9.66
CA ASP A 147 -30.13 39.52 -8.85
C ASP A 147 -31.08 38.63 -9.66
N PRO A 148 -31.22 37.33 -9.33
CA PRO A 148 -32.14 36.46 -10.05
C PRO A 148 -33.59 36.78 -9.70
N ILE A 149 -34.42 37.04 -10.73
CA ILE A 149 -35.87 37.16 -10.57
C ILE A 149 -36.48 35.76 -10.69
N VAL A 150 -36.74 35.11 -9.56
CA VAL A 150 -37.47 33.84 -9.51
C VAL A 150 -38.97 34.14 -9.44
N LYS A 151 -39.68 33.98 -10.55
CA LYS A 151 -41.15 34.06 -10.56
C LYS A 151 -41.72 32.75 -10.02
N ILE A 152 -42.08 32.74 -8.73
CA ILE A 152 -42.86 31.66 -8.15
C ILE A 152 -44.34 32.01 -8.36
N THR A 153 -45.03 31.28 -9.22
CA THR A 153 -46.49 31.29 -9.27
C THR A 153 -47.01 30.39 -8.15
N PHE A 154 -47.69 30.97 -7.17
CA PHE A 154 -48.42 30.18 -6.18
C PHE A 154 -49.68 29.61 -6.84
N PRO A 155 -50.02 28.32 -6.60
CA PRO A 155 -51.28 27.78 -7.08
C PRO A 155 -52.46 28.58 -6.52
N SER A 156 -53.46 28.84 -7.37
CA SER A 156 -54.72 29.48 -6.95
C SER A 156 -55.53 28.51 -6.08
N ALA A 157 -56.43 29.05 -5.26
CA ALA A 157 -57.46 28.24 -4.60
C ALA A 157 -58.27 27.42 -5.62
N ASP A 158 -58.51 27.96 -6.82
CA ASP A 158 -59.18 27.26 -7.91
C ASP A 158 -58.37 26.07 -8.44
N ASP A 159 -57.03 26.18 -8.41
CA ASP A 159 -56.14 25.09 -8.81
C ASP A 159 -56.21 23.93 -7.79
N PHE A 160 -56.34 24.25 -6.50
CA PHE A 160 -56.53 23.26 -5.45
C PHE A 160 -57.92 22.61 -5.52
N VAL A 161 -58.97 23.39 -5.78
CA VAL A 161 -60.34 22.86 -5.90
C VAL A 161 -60.43 21.92 -7.11
N ARG A 162 -59.83 22.30 -8.24
CA ARG A 162 -59.79 21.45 -9.44
C ARG A 162 -59.09 20.11 -9.18
N GLU A 163 -57.95 20.12 -8.49
CA GLU A 163 -57.24 18.90 -8.09
C GLU A 163 -58.11 18.01 -7.18
N GLN A 164 -58.84 18.60 -6.23
CA GLN A 164 -59.74 17.85 -5.35
C GLN A 164 -60.98 17.28 -6.06
N GLU A 165 -61.43 17.88 -7.16
CA GLU A 165 -62.52 17.34 -7.98
C GLU A 165 -62.06 16.18 -8.86
N GLU A 166 -60.89 16.30 -9.49
CA GLU A 166 -60.30 15.23 -10.30
C GLU A 166 -60.09 13.93 -9.48
N LEU A 167 -59.70 14.07 -8.21
CA LEU A 167 -59.59 12.95 -7.27
C LEU A 167 -60.93 12.28 -6.92
N LYS A 168 -62.05 13.02 -6.99
CA LYS A 168 -63.40 12.49 -6.68
C LYS A 168 -64.04 11.77 -7.86
N THR A 169 -63.78 12.21 -9.09
CA THR A 169 -64.36 11.59 -10.30
C THR A 169 -63.66 10.29 -10.69
N GLY A 170 -62.44 10.03 -10.20
CA GLY A 170 -61.65 8.84 -10.53
C GLY A 170 -62.12 7.52 -9.89
N THR A 171 -63.23 7.47 -9.15
CA THR A 171 -63.65 6.26 -8.40
C THR A 171 -65.02 5.67 -8.80
N ASN A 172 -65.67 6.15 -9.87
CA ASN A 172 -67.06 5.77 -10.18
C ASN A 172 -67.34 5.08 -11.54
N ASP A 173 -66.34 4.49 -12.22
CA ASP A 173 -66.56 3.67 -13.43
C ASP A 173 -66.16 2.21 -13.22
N GLY A 174 -66.71 1.59 -12.17
CA GLY A 174 -66.36 0.24 -11.74
C GLY A 174 -67.53 -0.72 -11.57
N ASP A 175 -68.71 -0.51 -12.19
CA ASP A 175 -69.75 -1.53 -12.18
C ASP A 175 -70.84 -1.30 -13.25
N GLN A 176 -70.64 -1.74 -14.49
CA GLN A 176 -71.72 -2.18 -15.40
C GLN A 176 -71.11 -3.05 -16.53
N MET A 177 -70.60 -4.25 -16.21
CA MET A 177 -70.40 -5.29 -17.23
C MET A 177 -71.74 -6.00 -17.48
N LYS A 178 -72.43 -5.66 -18.57
CA LYS A 178 -73.52 -6.47 -19.14
C LYS A 178 -72.98 -7.27 -20.31
N HIS A 179 -72.82 -8.58 -20.11
CA HIS A 179 -72.61 -9.53 -21.19
C HIS A 179 -73.89 -9.71 -22.00
N SER A 180 -73.81 -9.56 -23.32
CA SER A 180 -74.65 -10.20 -24.33
C SER A 180 -73.88 -10.28 -25.64
#